data_AF-A0A7S3DX13-F1
#
_entry.id   AF-A0A7S3DX13-F1
#
_cell.length_a   1.000
_cell.length_b   1.000
_cell.length_c   1.000
_cell.angle_alpha   90.00
_cell.angle_beta   90.00
_cell.angle_gamma   90.00
#
_symmetry.space_group_name_H-M   'P 1'
#
loop_
_entity.id
_entity.type
_entity.pdbx_description
1 polymer ?
#
loop_
_entity_poly.entity_id
_entity_poly.type
_entity_poly.pdbx_seq_one_letter_code
_entity_poly.pdbx_strand_id
1 'polypeptide(L)'
;MSPTPLSATGMAAASDDIHETKLDAGDEITRDLDQMLAHYDGNQGPEFQSQTSTATLEAERDVLGLHSPVRLRQHLSDNMLVHAQQGLQDAVAQLPVTQRQAYETAVAQAPRILELESPPSRFLRATGYNYWMAAESLCQYWNLRLEVFGPEGAYRPLTAFLEDPEATTQALTPAAVQVLRTGGLSVAATPDQFGRPILLVDRERRIICDDKEDEGTRAQAIFYILQV
;
A
#
# COMPACT_ATOMS: atom_id res chain seq x y z
N MET A 1 41.69 -15.28 -43.90
CA MET A 1 40.31 -15.49 -44.40
C MET A 1 39.60 -14.15 -44.24
N SER A 2 38.95 -13.65 -45.29
CA SER A 2 38.44 -12.27 -45.33
C SER A 2 36.96 -12.27 -45.73
N PRO A 3 36.07 -11.59 -44.99
CA PRO A 3 34.67 -11.45 -45.38
C PRO A 3 34.49 -10.28 -46.35
N THR A 4 33.74 -10.51 -47.43
CA THR A 4 33.28 -9.47 -48.37
C THR A 4 31.86 -9.04 -47.97
N PRO A 5 31.51 -7.74 -47.98
CA PRO A 5 30.16 -7.29 -47.65
C PRO A 5 29.15 -7.58 -48.77
N LEU A 6 27.86 -7.67 -48.41
CA LEU A 6 26.73 -7.69 -49.35
C LEU A 6 25.89 -6.42 -49.21
N SER A 7 25.37 -5.94 -50.34
CA SER A 7 24.75 -4.62 -50.49
C SER A 7 23.29 -4.56 -50.02
N ALA A 8 22.84 -3.35 -49.70
CA ALA A 8 21.44 -3.06 -49.41
C ALA A 8 20.58 -2.88 -50.69
N THR A 9 19.33 -3.29 -50.60
CA THR A 9 18.14 -2.97 -51.43
C THR A 9 16.95 -3.43 -50.57
N GLY A 10 15.83 -2.72 -50.40
CA GLY A 10 15.23 -1.62 -51.14
C GLY A 10 13.77 -1.99 -51.47
N MET A 11 12.86 -1.02 -51.59
CA MET A 11 11.37 -1.18 -51.58
C MET A 11 10.75 -1.34 -50.16
N ALA A 12 9.51 -0.91 -49.91
CA ALA A 12 8.67 0.10 -50.56
C ALA A 12 7.58 0.55 -49.57
N ALA A 13 6.97 1.72 -49.81
CA ALA A 13 5.86 2.21 -48.99
C ALA A 13 4.52 1.53 -49.38
N ALA A 14 3.70 1.25 -48.37
CA ALA A 14 2.26 1.06 -48.49
C ALA A 14 1.60 2.07 -47.54
N SER A 15 0.54 2.73 -48.01
CA SER A 15 -0.21 3.74 -47.26
C SER A 15 -1.68 3.33 -47.36
N ASP A 16 -2.24 2.85 -46.25
CA ASP A 16 -3.65 2.47 -46.18
C ASP A 16 -4.46 3.58 -45.49
N ASP A 17 -5.52 4.02 -46.15
CA ASP A 17 -6.42 5.06 -45.64
C ASP A 17 -7.24 4.56 -44.44
N ILE A 18 -7.24 5.33 -43.34
CA ILE A 18 -8.16 5.12 -42.22
C ILE A 18 -9.29 6.15 -42.34
N HIS A 19 -10.51 5.65 -42.57
CA HIS A 19 -11.71 6.48 -42.63
C HIS A 19 -12.05 7.14 -41.28
N GLU A 20 -12.16 8.47 -41.26
CA GLU A 20 -12.77 9.21 -40.14
C GLU A 20 -14.30 8.98 -40.10
N THR A 21 -14.76 8.07 -39.24
CA THR A 21 -16.18 7.94 -38.90
C THR A 21 -16.57 8.98 -37.85
N LYS A 22 -17.00 10.15 -38.31
CA LYS A 22 -17.50 11.25 -37.47
C LYS A 22 -18.80 10.84 -36.76
N LEU A 23 -18.71 10.50 -35.46
CA LEU A 23 -19.87 10.25 -34.61
C LEU A 23 -20.41 11.57 -34.04
N ASP A 24 -21.65 11.89 -34.41
CA ASP A 24 -22.33 13.14 -34.07
C ASP A 24 -23.61 12.79 -33.28
N ALA A 25 -23.47 12.66 -31.94
CA ALA A 25 -24.51 12.10 -31.06
C ALA A 25 -24.33 12.56 -29.60
N GLY A 26 -24.40 13.87 -29.33
CA GLY A 26 -24.08 14.44 -28.03
C GLY A 26 -24.83 15.71 -27.64
N ASP A 27 -26.17 15.70 -27.67
CA ASP A 27 -26.96 16.87 -27.22
C ASP A 27 -28.38 16.58 -26.64
N GLU A 28 -28.79 15.30 -26.48
CA GLU A 28 -30.15 14.96 -26.00
C GLU A 28 -30.25 14.42 -24.56
N ILE A 29 -29.15 13.98 -23.94
CA ILE A 29 -29.18 13.32 -22.60
C ILE A 29 -29.30 14.34 -21.44
N THR A 30 -28.99 15.61 -21.66
CA THR A 30 -28.85 16.63 -20.61
C THR A 30 -30.15 17.30 -20.15
N ARG A 31 -31.32 17.01 -20.74
CA ARG A 31 -32.59 17.68 -20.36
C ARG A 31 -33.43 16.99 -19.28
N ASP A 32 -33.39 15.66 -19.18
CA ASP A 32 -34.25 14.92 -18.23
C ASP A 32 -33.76 15.00 -16.78
N LEU A 33 -32.44 15.12 -16.57
CA LEU A 33 -31.83 15.20 -15.24
C LEU A 33 -32.22 16.47 -14.47
N ASP A 34 -32.31 17.63 -15.15
CA ASP A 34 -32.73 18.88 -14.52
C ASP A 34 -34.24 18.87 -14.16
N GLN A 35 -35.09 18.14 -14.90
CA GLN A 35 -36.49 17.96 -14.51
C GLN A 35 -36.66 17.02 -13.31
N MET A 36 -35.82 15.99 -13.17
CA MET A 36 -35.87 15.10 -12.00
C MET A 36 -35.49 15.80 -10.68
N LEU A 37 -34.57 16.78 -10.72
CA LEU A 37 -34.13 17.50 -9.53
C LEU A 37 -35.13 18.58 -9.04
N ALA A 38 -36.05 19.04 -9.90
CA ALA A 38 -37.01 20.10 -9.58
C ALA A 38 -38.18 19.66 -8.65
N HIS A 39 -38.31 18.36 -8.36
CA HIS A 39 -39.43 17.80 -7.59
C HIS A 39 -39.03 17.10 -6.27
N TYR A 40 -37.79 17.27 -5.78
CA TYR A 40 -37.37 16.69 -4.51
C TYR A 40 -37.81 17.55 -3.30
N ASP A 41 -39.11 17.56 -3.05
CA ASP A 41 -39.74 18.35 -1.98
C ASP A 41 -39.39 17.75 -0.59
N GLY A 42 -38.44 18.40 0.10
CA GLY A 42 -37.79 17.82 1.27
C GLY A 42 -38.60 17.94 2.56
N ASN A 43 -39.36 16.91 2.94
CA ASN A 43 -39.99 16.87 4.27
C ASN A 43 -40.21 15.45 4.85
N GLN A 44 -39.76 15.28 6.10
CA GLN A 44 -40.20 14.30 7.12
C GLN A 44 -40.22 12.80 6.76
N GLY A 45 -39.03 12.18 6.81
CA GLY A 45 -38.94 10.82 7.34
C GLY A 45 -39.16 10.82 8.86
N PRO A 46 -39.78 9.77 9.47
CA PRO A 46 -40.06 9.74 10.90
C PRO A 46 -38.79 9.60 11.75
N GLU A 47 -38.77 10.21 12.93
CA GLU A 47 -37.68 10.07 13.91
C GLU A 47 -37.56 8.62 14.43
N PHE A 48 -36.69 7.82 13.80
CA PHE A 48 -36.39 6.49 14.30
C PHE A 48 -35.45 6.58 15.51
N GLN A 49 -36.02 6.76 16.70
CA GLN A 49 -35.28 6.90 17.97
C GLN A 49 -34.61 5.57 18.37
N SER A 50 -33.48 5.25 17.73
CA SER A 50 -32.66 4.07 18.04
C SER A 50 -31.92 4.24 19.37
N GLN A 51 -32.64 4.08 20.48
CA GLN A 51 -32.07 4.00 21.83
C GLN A 51 -31.40 2.63 22.09
N THR A 52 -30.58 2.18 21.14
CA THR A 52 -29.64 1.07 21.31
C THR A 52 -28.54 1.51 22.28
N SER A 53 -28.69 1.14 23.55
CA SER A 53 -27.75 1.50 24.62
C SER A 53 -26.32 1.10 24.27
N THR A 54 -25.38 2.04 24.39
CA THR A 54 -23.96 1.81 24.06
C THR A 54 -23.35 0.67 24.87
N ALA A 55 -23.83 0.46 26.11
CA ALA A 55 -23.39 -0.63 26.98
C ALA A 55 -23.67 -2.04 26.41
N THR A 56 -24.69 -2.20 25.57
CA THR A 56 -24.99 -3.50 24.93
C THR A 56 -23.96 -3.84 23.86
N LEU A 57 -23.57 -2.85 23.04
CA LEU A 57 -22.53 -3.00 22.01
C LEU A 57 -21.12 -3.17 22.60
N GLU A 58 -20.89 -2.73 23.84
CA GLU A 58 -19.63 -3.01 24.54
C GLU A 58 -19.58 -4.47 25.04
N ALA A 59 -20.69 -4.99 25.59
CA ALA A 59 -20.78 -6.37 26.05
C ALA A 59 -20.62 -7.42 24.91
N GLU A 60 -21.16 -7.16 23.72
CA GLU A 60 -21.00 -8.06 22.57
C GLU A 60 -19.56 -8.13 22.03
N ARG A 61 -18.74 -7.11 22.28
CA ARG A 61 -17.35 -7.04 21.77
C ARG A 61 -16.37 -7.88 22.59
N ASP A 62 -16.58 -8.01 23.89
CA ASP A 62 -15.81 -8.92 24.74
C ASP A 62 -16.05 -10.38 24.33
N VAL A 63 -17.29 -10.75 24.01
CA VAL A 63 -17.68 -12.11 23.56
C VAL A 63 -17.00 -12.48 22.23
N LEU A 64 -16.80 -11.51 21.33
CA LEU A 64 -16.17 -11.71 20.02
C LEU A 64 -14.63 -11.59 20.06
N GLY A 65 -14.03 -11.26 21.19
CA GLY A 65 -12.59 -11.07 21.33
C GLY A 65 -12.01 -9.86 20.56
N LEU A 66 -12.87 -9.04 19.93
CA LEU A 66 -12.50 -7.91 19.06
C LEU A 66 -12.05 -6.66 19.86
N HIS A 67 -11.02 -6.86 20.68
CA HIS A 67 -10.29 -5.80 21.36
C HIS A 67 -9.74 -4.82 20.31
N SER A 68 -10.10 -3.54 20.41
CA SER A 68 -9.51 -2.52 19.55
C SER A 68 -8.06 -2.27 19.98
N PRO A 69 -7.04 -2.58 19.16
CA PRO A 69 -5.64 -2.43 19.55
C PRO A 69 -5.24 -0.96 19.76
N VAL A 70 -6.05 -0.02 19.26
CA VAL A 70 -5.75 1.43 19.21
C VAL A 70 -5.72 2.09 20.60
N ARG A 71 -6.28 1.47 21.65
CA ARG A 71 -6.26 2.01 23.03
C ARG A 71 -5.12 1.52 23.91
N LEU A 72 -4.24 0.63 23.44
CA LEU A 72 -3.01 0.29 24.17
C LEU A 72 -1.89 1.34 23.99
N ARG A 73 -2.20 2.61 24.29
CA ARG A 73 -1.20 3.60 24.72
C ARG A 73 -0.78 3.34 26.17
N GLN A 74 -0.37 2.10 26.47
CA GLN A 74 0.33 1.81 27.70
C GLN A 74 1.72 2.43 27.59
N HIS A 75 2.00 3.42 28.43
CA HIS A 75 3.37 3.93 28.63
C HIS A 75 4.18 2.85 29.35
N LEU A 76 4.71 1.90 28.59
CA LEU A 76 5.77 1.02 29.04
C LEU A 76 6.96 1.88 29.44
N SER A 77 7.56 1.58 30.59
CA SER A 77 8.82 2.20 30.99
C SER A 77 9.94 1.78 30.03
N ASP A 78 10.99 2.61 29.93
CA ASP A 78 12.10 2.36 29.00
C ASP A 78 12.74 0.98 29.24
N ASN A 79 12.84 0.56 30.52
CA ASN A 79 13.28 -0.78 30.91
C ASN A 79 12.42 -1.90 30.29
N MET A 80 11.10 -1.75 30.27
CA MET A 80 10.19 -2.73 29.66
C MET A 80 10.33 -2.75 28.13
N LEU A 81 10.58 -1.59 27.50
CA LEU A 81 10.85 -1.52 26.06
C LEU A 81 12.18 -2.20 25.70
N VAL A 82 13.23 -1.99 26.49
CA VAL A 82 14.53 -2.69 26.33
C VAL A 82 14.38 -4.19 26.50
N HIS A 83 13.67 -4.67 27.53
CA HIS A 83 13.40 -6.10 27.71
C HIS A 83 12.60 -6.71 26.55
N ALA A 84 11.61 -5.99 26.01
CA ALA A 84 10.84 -6.44 24.85
C ALA A 84 11.67 -6.45 23.55
N GLN A 85 12.60 -5.51 23.39
CA GLN A 85 13.55 -5.50 22.27
C GLN A 85 14.55 -6.65 22.36
N GLN A 86 15.07 -6.97 23.56
CA GLN A 86 15.96 -8.13 23.76
C GLN A 86 15.22 -9.44 23.46
N GLY A 87 14.03 -9.65 24.05
CA GLY A 87 13.23 -10.85 23.82
C GLY A 87 12.86 -11.06 22.34
N LEU A 88 12.67 -9.96 21.59
CA LEU A 88 12.50 -10.00 20.14
C LEU A 88 13.78 -10.43 19.41
N GLN A 89 14.95 -9.89 19.76
CA GLN A 89 16.22 -10.30 19.16
C GLN A 89 16.53 -11.77 19.44
N ASP A 90 16.29 -12.23 20.66
CA ASP A 90 16.46 -13.62 21.08
C ASP A 90 15.52 -14.56 20.30
N ALA A 91 14.28 -14.15 20.06
CA ALA A 91 13.32 -14.89 19.24
C ALA A 91 13.73 -14.92 17.76
N VAL A 92 14.13 -13.77 17.18
CA VAL A 92 14.65 -13.71 15.80
C VAL A 92 15.86 -14.63 15.63
N ALA A 93 16.81 -14.64 16.56
CA ALA A 93 18.02 -15.47 16.49
C ALA A 93 17.71 -17.00 16.44
N GLN A 94 16.56 -17.42 16.96
CA GLN A 94 16.10 -18.81 16.96
C GLN A 94 15.32 -19.20 15.69
N LEU A 95 14.91 -18.25 14.85
CA LEU A 95 14.23 -18.56 13.58
C LEU A 95 15.19 -19.21 12.57
N PRO A 96 14.68 -20.05 11.65
CA PRO A 96 15.45 -20.56 10.52
C PRO A 96 16.14 -19.45 9.74
N VAL A 97 17.39 -19.68 9.32
CA VAL A 97 18.19 -18.68 8.57
C VAL A 97 17.43 -18.17 7.33
N THR A 98 16.77 -19.08 6.60
CA THR A 98 15.95 -18.75 5.42
C THR A 98 14.78 -17.81 5.70
N GLN A 99 14.32 -17.69 6.94
CA GLN A 99 13.28 -16.74 7.34
C GLN A 99 13.86 -15.39 7.77
N ARG A 100 14.99 -15.38 8.49
CA ARG A 100 15.56 -14.17 9.09
C ARG A 100 16.63 -13.45 8.25
N GLN A 101 17.16 -14.08 7.20
CA GLN A 101 18.26 -13.54 6.39
C GLN A 101 17.98 -12.15 5.81
N ALA A 102 16.77 -11.86 5.31
CA ALA A 102 16.44 -10.53 4.77
C ALA A 102 16.45 -9.45 5.86
N TYR A 103 15.95 -9.78 7.05
CA TYR A 103 16.00 -8.89 8.22
C TYR A 103 17.43 -8.66 8.71
N GLU A 104 18.26 -9.70 8.82
CA GLU A 104 19.68 -9.56 9.17
C GLU A 104 20.44 -8.70 8.15
N THR A 105 20.11 -8.85 6.87
CA THR A 105 20.66 -8.02 5.79
C THR A 105 20.24 -6.56 5.94
N ALA A 106 18.98 -6.30 6.28
CA ALA A 106 18.48 -4.94 6.56
C ALA A 106 19.14 -4.30 7.80
N VAL A 107 19.35 -5.05 8.88
CA VAL A 107 20.09 -4.59 10.07
C VAL A 107 21.53 -4.19 9.71
N ALA A 108 22.21 -4.99 8.88
CA ALA A 108 23.61 -4.77 8.51
C ALA A 108 23.81 -3.66 7.46
N GLN A 109 22.94 -3.58 6.45
CA GLN A 109 23.12 -2.69 5.29
C GLN A 109 22.28 -1.41 5.36
N ALA A 110 21.13 -1.46 6.04
CA ALA A 110 20.09 -0.44 5.98
C ALA A 110 19.47 -0.05 7.35
N PRO A 111 20.26 0.10 8.44
CA PRO A 111 19.72 0.29 9.80
C PRO A 111 18.83 1.53 9.93
N ARG A 112 19.12 2.62 9.20
CA ARG A 112 18.30 3.85 9.17
C ARG A 112 16.92 3.62 8.53
N ILE A 113 16.82 2.73 7.55
CA ILE A 113 15.55 2.39 6.88
C ILE A 113 14.72 1.50 7.80
N LEU A 114 15.36 0.55 8.48
CA LEU A 114 14.75 -0.26 9.53
C LEU A 114 14.21 0.60 10.67
N GLU A 115 14.93 1.64 11.11
CA GLU A 115 14.49 2.56 12.15
C GLU A 115 13.29 3.44 11.72
N LEU A 116 13.32 3.99 10.51
CA LEU A 116 12.28 4.90 10.01
C LEU A 116 11.00 4.18 9.58
N GLU A 117 11.13 3.13 8.78
CA GLU A 117 10.02 2.55 8.03
C GLU A 117 9.43 1.31 8.71
N SER A 118 10.28 0.46 9.30
CA SER A 118 9.88 -0.80 9.94
C SER A 118 10.42 -0.99 11.38
N PRO A 119 10.39 0.03 12.28
CA PRO A 119 11.00 -0.08 13.59
C PRO A 119 10.42 -1.25 14.40
N PRO A 120 11.24 -2.09 15.06
CA PRO A 120 10.79 -3.30 15.75
C PRO A 120 9.68 -3.07 16.79
N SER A 121 9.58 -1.86 17.35
CA SER A 121 8.51 -1.46 18.26
C SER A 121 7.12 -1.37 17.60
N ARG A 122 7.01 -1.23 16.27
CA ARG A 122 5.73 -1.35 15.53
C ARG A 122 5.21 -2.80 15.62
N PHE A 123 6.07 -3.77 15.33
CA PHE A 123 5.74 -5.21 15.36
C PHE A 123 5.40 -5.70 16.77
N LEU A 124 6.20 -5.34 17.78
CA LEU A 124 5.91 -5.66 19.18
C LEU A 124 4.54 -5.12 19.64
N ARG A 125 4.14 -3.91 19.23
CA ARG A 125 2.80 -3.38 19.52
C ARG A 125 1.70 -4.14 18.79
N ALA A 126 1.92 -4.47 17.52
CA ALA A 126 0.95 -5.19 16.70
C ALA A 126 0.64 -6.60 17.23
N THR A 127 1.61 -7.28 17.84
CA THR A 127 1.45 -8.64 18.40
C THR A 127 1.17 -8.69 19.90
N GLY A 128 0.82 -7.55 20.53
CA GLY A 128 0.55 -7.49 21.97
C GLY A 128 1.76 -7.88 22.83
N TYR A 129 2.97 -7.57 22.36
CA TYR A 129 4.26 -7.92 22.95
C TYR A 129 4.59 -9.42 22.99
N ASN A 130 3.92 -10.24 22.16
CA ASN A 130 4.40 -11.59 21.86
C ASN A 130 5.66 -11.53 20.98
N TYR A 131 6.82 -11.87 21.57
CA TYR A 131 8.13 -11.78 20.91
C TYR A 131 8.28 -12.71 19.70
N TRP A 132 7.71 -13.92 19.76
CA TRP A 132 7.79 -14.89 18.66
C TRP A 132 6.99 -14.42 17.46
N MET A 133 5.72 -14.06 17.67
CA MET A 133 4.88 -13.51 16.60
C MET A 133 5.46 -12.21 16.02
N ALA A 134 6.10 -11.37 16.85
CA ALA A 134 6.77 -10.16 16.39
C ALA A 134 8.02 -10.48 15.56
N ALA A 135 8.81 -11.48 15.95
CA ALA A 135 9.98 -11.96 15.21
C ALA A 135 9.58 -12.50 13.83
N GLU A 136 8.56 -13.37 13.79
CA GLU A 136 8.00 -13.93 12.56
C GLU A 136 7.47 -12.81 11.64
N SER A 137 6.65 -11.90 12.17
CA SER A 137 6.06 -10.80 11.40
C SER A 137 7.12 -9.83 10.85
N LEU A 138 8.16 -9.52 11.63
CA LEU A 138 9.26 -8.64 11.24
C LEU A 138 10.14 -9.28 10.16
N CYS A 139 10.45 -10.57 10.30
CA CYS A 139 11.19 -11.33 9.29
C CYS A 139 10.37 -11.50 8.00
N GLN A 140 9.09 -11.82 8.11
CA GLN A 140 8.17 -11.95 6.98
C GLN A 140 8.01 -10.62 6.23
N TYR A 141 7.90 -9.49 6.92
CA TYR A 141 7.88 -8.16 6.30
C TYR A 141 9.12 -7.93 5.40
N TRP A 142 10.31 -8.24 5.90
CA TRP A 142 11.54 -8.05 5.13
C TRP A 142 11.70 -9.05 3.98
N ASN A 143 11.19 -10.28 4.10
CA ASN A 143 11.14 -11.24 3.00
C ASN A 143 10.16 -10.78 1.89
N LEU A 144 8.95 -10.34 2.26
CA LEU A 144 7.97 -9.80 1.32
C LEU A 144 8.50 -8.51 0.64
N ARG A 145 9.25 -7.69 1.37
CA ARG A 145 9.94 -6.52 0.80
C ARG A 145 11.04 -6.94 -0.19
N LEU A 146 11.80 -8.00 0.12
CA LEU A 146 12.81 -8.57 -0.79
C LEU A 146 12.19 -9.16 -2.06
N GLU A 147 10.99 -9.75 -1.95
CA GLU A 147 10.20 -10.27 -3.07
C GLU A 147 9.63 -9.14 -3.97
N VAL A 148 9.02 -8.11 -3.37
CA VAL A 148 8.33 -7.02 -4.09
C VAL A 148 9.28 -5.97 -4.70
N PHE A 149 10.47 -5.77 -4.11
CA PHE A 149 11.44 -4.77 -4.54
C PHE A 149 12.75 -5.35 -5.12
N GLY A 150 12.94 -6.67 -5.05
CA GLY A 150 14.17 -7.33 -5.46
C GLY A 150 15.38 -7.00 -4.57
N PRO A 151 16.54 -7.64 -4.81
CA PRO A 151 17.72 -7.50 -3.97
C PRO A 151 18.32 -6.09 -3.95
N GLU A 152 18.15 -5.31 -5.02
CA GLU A 152 18.67 -3.94 -5.11
C GLU A 152 17.71 -2.91 -4.50
N GLY A 153 16.39 -3.09 -4.64
CA GLY A 153 15.38 -2.12 -4.20
C GLY A 153 14.96 -2.29 -2.75
N ALA A 154 14.97 -3.51 -2.22
CA ALA A 154 14.42 -3.81 -0.88
C ALA A 154 15.12 -3.04 0.25
N TYR A 155 16.42 -2.76 0.11
CA TYR A 155 17.22 -2.05 1.11
C TYR A 155 17.41 -0.55 0.77
N ARG A 156 16.52 0.03 -0.07
CA ARG A 156 16.47 1.47 -0.39
C ARG A 156 15.24 2.13 0.26
N PRO A 157 15.26 3.45 0.56
CA PRO A 157 14.12 4.13 1.16
C PRO A 157 12.95 4.22 0.18
N LEU A 158 11.71 4.03 0.65
CA LEU A 158 10.56 4.15 -0.26
C LEU A 158 10.23 5.61 -0.62
N THR A 159 10.69 6.57 0.17
CA THR A 159 10.45 8.02 0.00
C THR A 159 11.45 8.73 -0.93
N ALA A 160 12.53 8.08 -1.38
CA ALA A 160 13.64 8.75 -2.07
C ALA A 160 13.24 9.55 -3.32
N PHE A 161 12.19 9.13 -4.03
CA PHE A 161 11.65 9.81 -5.22
C PHE A 161 11.00 11.18 -4.95
N LEU A 162 10.78 11.53 -3.67
CA LEU A 162 10.25 12.83 -3.25
C LEU A 162 11.33 13.91 -3.13
N GLU A 163 12.59 13.51 -2.90
CA GLU A 163 13.72 14.42 -2.71
C GLU A 163 14.48 14.66 -4.02
N ASP A 164 14.64 13.62 -4.85
CA ASP A 164 15.28 13.70 -6.16
C ASP A 164 14.64 12.72 -7.17
N PRO A 165 13.93 13.23 -8.21
CA PRO A 165 13.35 12.41 -9.27
C PRO A 165 14.37 11.71 -10.18
N GLU A 166 15.59 12.23 -10.33
CA GLU A 166 16.65 11.68 -11.18
C GLU A 166 17.60 10.74 -10.42
N ALA A 167 17.49 10.66 -9.09
CA ALA A 167 18.27 9.75 -8.27
C ALA A 167 18.06 8.28 -8.67
N THR A 168 19.12 7.66 -9.20
CA THR A 168 19.18 6.24 -9.59
C THR A 168 19.08 5.24 -8.42
N THR A 169 18.90 5.75 -7.19
CA THR A 169 18.84 4.99 -5.93
C THR A 169 17.43 4.95 -5.32
N GLN A 170 16.39 5.07 -6.13
CA GLN A 170 14.99 4.85 -5.70
C GLN A 170 14.69 3.37 -5.47
N ALA A 171 13.68 3.08 -4.62
CA ALA A 171 13.15 1.74 -4.36
C ALA A 171 11.92 1.43 -5.23
N LEU A 172 10.97 2.37 -5.31
CA LEU A 172 9.79 2.27 -6.17
C LEU A 172 10.19 2.32 -7.65
N THR A 173 9.52 1.52 -8.48
CA THR A 173 9.59 1.69 -9.94
C THR A 173 8.85 2.96 -10.40
N PRO A 174 9.21 3.54 -11.56
CA PRO A 174 8.46 4.65 -12.15
C PRO A 174 6.97 4.33 -12.38
N ALA A 175 6.64 3.07 -12.68
CA ALA A 175 5.27 2.59 -12.77
C ALA A 175 4.52 2.68 -11.42
N ALA A 176 5.15 2.26 -10.32
CA ALA A 176 4.55 2.35 -8.98
C ALA A 176 4.35 3.81 -8.54
N VAL A 177 5.32 4.69 -8.82
CA VAL A 177 5.19 6.15 -8.62
C VAL A 177 4.03 6.72 -9.44
N GLN A 178 3.82 6.25 -10.68
CA GLN A 178 2.73 6.72 -11.52
C GLN A 178 1.35 6.18 -11.07
N VAL A 179 1.27 4.96 -10.52
CA VAL A 179 0.05 4.45 -9.86
C VAL A 179 -0.31 5.27 -8.63
N LEU A 180 0.67 5.64 -7.80
CA LEU A 180 0.46 6.55 -6.66
C LEU A 180 -0.06 7.93 -7.10
N ARG A 181 0.33 8.41 -8.29
CA ARG A 181 -0.07 9.72 -8.83
C ARG A 181 -1.50 9.80 -9.37
N THR A 182 -2.17 8.70 -9.72
CA THR A 182 -3.57 8.78 -10.20
C THR A 182 -4.60 8.92 -9.08
N GLY A 183 -4.21 8.64 -7.83
CA GLY A 183 -5.13 8.52 -6.72
C GLY A 183 -6.01 7.25 -6.76
N GLY A 184 -5.74 6.31 -7.67
CA GLY A 184 -6.36 4.98 -7.69
C GLY A 184 -6.15 4.19 -6.40
N LEU A 185 -5.11 4.55 -5.65
CA LEU A 185 -4.86 4.09 -4.28
C LEU A 185 -4.55 5.32 -3.40
N SER A 186 -5.32 5.53 -2.33
CA SER A 186 -5.14 6.69 -1.44
C SER A 186 -5.60 6.41 -0.01
N VAL A 187 -5.17 7.22 0.96
CA VAL A 187 -5.64 7.15 2.36
C VAL A 187 -6.69 8.24 2.58
N ALA A 188 -7.82 7.88 3.19
CA ALA A 188 -8.86 8.86 3.53
C ALA A 188 -8.34 9.87 4.57
N ALA A 189 -8.66 11.16 4.38
CA ALA A 189 -8.24 12.24 5.28
C ALA A 189 -8.81 12.11 6.71
N THR A 190 -9.89 11.34 6.88
CA THR A 190 -10.48 10.99 8.19
C THR A 190 -10.31 9.50 8.46
N PRO A 191 -9.79 9.09 9.63
CA PRO A 191 -9.80 7.69 10.05
C PRO A 191 -11.21 7.20 10.37
N ASP A 192 -11.37 5.89 10.59
CA ASP A 192 -12.64 5.31 11.03
C ASP A 192 -12.97 5.66 12.50
N GLN A 193 -14.16 5.23 12.96
CA GLN A 193 -14.63 5.41 14.34
C GLN A 193 -13.74 4.79 15.43
N PHE A 194 -12.72 4.01 15.07
CA PHE A 194 -11.73 3.43 15.97
C PHE A 194 -10.34 4.07 15.83
N GLY A 195 -10.18 5.08 14.98
CA GLY A 195 -8.90 5.75 14.73
C GLY A 195 -7.99 5.01 13.74
N ARG A 196 -8.53 4.06 12.96
CA ARG A 196 -7.76 3.30 11.95
C ARG A 196 -7.73 4.06 10.62
N PRO A 197 -6.60 4.10 9.89
CA PRO A 197 -6.55 4.65 8.55
C PRO A 197 -7.44 3.84 7.60
N ILE A 198 -8.13 4.51 6.67
CA ILE A 198 -8.96 3.88 5.65
C ILE A 198 -8.23 3.97 4.32
N LEU A 199 -7.90 2.82 3.73
CA LEU A 199 -7.33 2.71 2.39
C LEU A 199 -8.46 2.70 1.36
N LEU A 200 -8.48 3.70 0.49
CA LEU A 200 -9.42 3.85 -0.62
C LEU A 200 -8.79 3.27 -1.89
N VAL A 201 -9.56 2.44 -2.61
CA VAL A 201 -9.15 1.81 -3.87
C VAL A 201 -10.17 2.19 -4.94
N ASP A 202 -9.83 3.18 -5.75
CA ASP A 202 -10.64 3.60 -6.90
C ASP A 202 -10.26 2.73 -8.11
N ARG A 203 -11.21 1.89 -8.54
CA ARG A 203 -11.02 0.95 -9.65
C ARG A 203 -11.09 1.61 -11.03
N GLU A 204 -11.70 2.80 -11.14
CA GLU A 204 -11.86 3.54 -12.39
C GLU A 204 -10.62 4.39 -12.68
N ARG A 205 -9.91 4.84 -11.64
CA ARG A 205 -8.59 5.51 -11.73
C ARG A 205 -7.39 4.56 -11.80
N ARG A 206 -7.63 3.27 -11.94
CA ARG A 206 -6.57 2.27 -12.16
C ARG A 206 -6.01 2.45 -13.56
N ILE A 207 -4.72 2.74 -13.67
CA ILE A 207 -4.03 2.68 -14.97
C ILE A 207 -4.15 1.24 -15.48
N ILE A 208 -4.55 1.08 -16.73
CA ILE A 208 -4.58 -0.22 -17.40
C ILE A 208 -3.13 -0.57 -17.79
N CYS A 209 -2.37 -1.02 -16.80
CA CYS A 209 -1.14 -1.80 -16.99
C CYS A 209 -1.54 -3.26 -17.24
N ASP A 210 -0.76 -4.01 -18.02
CA ASP A 210 -1.02 -5.43 -18.27
C ASP A 210 -1.14 -6.22 -16.96
N ASP A 211 -2.13 -7.12 -16.87
CA ASP A 211 -2.64 -7.74 -15.62
C ASP A 211 -1.54 -8.27 -14.67
N LYS A 212 -0.43 -8.74 -15.23
CA LYS A 212 0.70 -9.34 -14.51
C LYS A 212 1.76 -8.32 -14.06
N GLU A 213 2.10 -7.33 -14.89
CA GLU A 213 3.02 -6.26 -14.47
C GLU A 213 2.36 -5.35 -13.42
N ASP A 214 1.04 -5.21 -13.48
CA ASP A 214 0.24 -4.51 -12.49
C ASP A 214 0.39 -5.10 -11.07
N GLU A 215 0.68 -6.39 -10.86
CA GLU A 215 0.74 -6.93 -9.49
C GLU A 215 1.93 -6.48 -8.65
N GLY A 216 3.16 -6.62 -9.17
CA GLY A 216 4.35 -6.08 -8.49
C GLY A 216 4.27 -4.56 -8.33
N THR A 217 3.73 -3.87 -9.34
CA THR A 217 3.50 -2.41 -9.33
C THR A 217 2.53 -1.99 -8.22
N ARG A 218 1.38 -2.67 -8.09
CA ARG A 218 0.42 -2.48 -6.98
C ARG A 218 1.06 -2.76 -5.63
N ALA A 219 1.82 -3.85 -5.50
CA ALA A 219 2.46 -4.23 -4.24
C ALA A 219 3.45 -3.16 -3.77
N GLN A 220 4.28 -2.61 -4.67
CA GLN A 220 5.20 -1.50 -4.37
C GLN A 220 4.45 -0.24 -3.88
N ALA A 221 3.36 0.14 -4.55
CA ALA A 221 2.54 1.28 -4.14
C ALA A 221 1.85 1.08 -2.78
N ILE A 222 1.34 -0.14 -2.51
CA ILE A 222 0.78 -0.51 -1.20
C ILE A 222 1.86 -0.45 -0.11
N PHE A 223 3.06 -0.96 -0.37
CA PHE A 223 4.19 -0.91 0.57
C PHE A 223 4.56 0.52 0.95
N TYR A 224 4.55 1.47 -0.01
CA TYR A 224 4.78 2.89 0.27
C TYR A 224 3.68 3.50 1.17
N ILE A 225 2.41 3.26 0.85
CA ILE A 225 1.29 3.85 1.61
C ILE A 225 1.23 3.30 3.05
N LEU A 226 1.58 2.04 3.28
CA LEU A 226 1.54 1.41 4.60
C LEU A 226 2.72 1.77 5.53
N GLN A 227 3.60 2.71 5.15
CA GLN A 227 4.66 3.21 6.05
C GLN A 227 4.22 4.36 6.97
N VAL A 228 3.16 5.07 6.59
CA VAL A 228 2.67 6.34 7.17
C VAL A 228 1.99 6.12 8.52
#